data_AF-A0A6L7S1C0-F1
#
_entry.id   AF-A0A6L7S1C0-F1
#
_cell.length_a   1.000
_cell.length_b   1.000
_cell.length_c   1.000
_cell.angle_alpha   90.00
_cell.angle_beta   90.00
_cell.angle_gamma   90.00
#
_symmetry.space_group_name_H-M   'P 1'
#
loop_
_entity.id
_entity.type
_entity.pdbx_description
1 polymer ?
#
loop_
_entity_poly.entity_id
_entity_poly.type
_entity_poly.pdbx_seq_one_letter_code
_entity_poly.pdbx_strand_id
1 'polypeptide(L)'
;MTEPARHTHKGMPRQQGLYDPRNEHDACGIGFVANIGNRKSHGIVDQGLQILGNLTHRGAVGADPLAGDGAGILIQTPDAHLRA
;
A
#
# COMPACT_ATOMS: atom_id res chain seq x y z
N MET A 1 27.30 14.99 31.95
CA MET A 1 26.73 13.78 31.32
C MET A 1 25.37 14.18 30.77
N THR A 2 25.34 14.66 29.53
CA THR A 2 24.14 15.21 28.91
C THR A 2 23.67 14.17 27.90
N GLU A 3 22.57 13.47 28.18
CA GLU A 3 21.92 12.62 27.19
C GLU A 3 21.44 13.51 26.03
N PRO A 4 21.74 13.18 24.76
CA PRO A 4 21.23 13.96 23.65
C PRO A 4 19.71 13.75 23.56
N ALA A 5 18.98 14.87 23.48
CA ALA A 5 17.53 14.86 23.30
C ALA A 5 17.17 14.06 22.03
N ARG A 6 16.67 12.85 22.22
CA ARG A 6 16.24 11.98 21.12
C ARG A 6 15.02 12.62 20.46
N HIS A 7 15.15 12.99 19.18
CA HIS A 7 14.04 13.45 18.37
C HIS A 7 12.93 12.41 18.35
N THR A 8 11.88 12.63 19.12
CA THR A 8 10.66 11.83 19.07
C THR A 8 9.83 12.32 17.90
N HIS A 9 9.71 11.51 16.86
CA HIS A 9 8.70 11.72 15.83
C HIS A 9 7.32 11.68 16.50
N LYS A 10 6.60 12.80 16.41
CA LYS A 10 5.33 13.07 17.09
C LYS A 10 4.31 11.97 16.75
N GLY A 11 3.90 11.17 17.73
CA GLY A 11 2.89 10.11 17.59
C GLY A 11 3.38 8.68 17.81
N MET A 12 4.70 8.45 17.92
CA MET A 12 5.25 7.11 18.13
C MET A 12 5.58 6.81 19.62
N PRO A 13 5.49 5.55 20.07
CA PRO A 13 5.94 5.15 21.41
C PRO A 13 7.41 5.52 21.68
N ARG A 14 7.77 5.70 22.96
CA ARG A 14 9.18 5.86 23.35
C ARG A 14 9.96 4.57 23.09
N GLN A 15 11.27 4.68 22.81
CA GLN A 15 12.14 3.51 22.69
C GLN A 15 12.03 2.64 23.95
N GLN A 16 11.71 1.35 23.77
CA GLN A 16 11.52 0.40 24.86
C GLN A 16 11.85 -1.04 24.41
N GLY A 17 12.63 -1.77 25.21
CA GLY A 17 13.08 -3.12 24.83
C GLY A 17 13.84 -3.11 23.49
N LEU A 18 13.43 -3.97 22.55
CA LEU A 18 13.98 -4.05 21.19
C LEU A 18 13.36 -3.05 20.20
N TYR A 19 12.31 -2.32 20.58
CA TYR A 19 11.65 -1.35 19.72
C TYR A 19 12.45 -0.04 19.66
N ASP A 20 12.85 0.38 18.45
CA ASP A 20 13.49 1.66 18.16
C ASP A 20 12.60 2.47 17.18
N PRO A 21 12.05 3.63 17.59
CA PRO A 21 11.18 4.45 16.74
C PRO A 21 11.80 4.87 15.40
N ARG A 22 13.13 4.81 15.27
CA ARG A 22 13.84 5.12 14.02
C ARG A 22 13.64 4.07 12.92
N ASN A 23 13.21 2.85 13.30
CA ASN A 23 12.98 1.73 12.39
C ASN A 23 11.49 1.55 12.05
N GLU A 24 10.60 2.39 12.57
CA GLU A 24 9.16 2.31 12.32
C GLU A 24 8.82 2.93 10.95
N HIS A 25 8.14 2.15 10.10
CA HIS A 25 7.82 2.53 8.73
C HIS A 25 6.46 1.94 8.30
N ASP A 26 5.56 2.81 7.82
CA ASP A 26 4.29 2.37 7.23
C ASP A 26 4.50 1.61 5.90
N ALA A 27 4.08 0.35 5.88
CA ALA A 27 4.21 -0.54 4.73
C ALA A 27 3.04 -0.43 3.71
N CYS A 28 1.98 0.34 3.98
CA CYS A 28 0.80 0.33 3.08
C CYS A 28 0.87 1.37 1.96
N GLY A 29 0.64 0.93 0.71
CA GLY A 29 0.53 1.79 -0.46
C GLY A 29 -0.87 1.82 -1.06
N ILE A 30 -1.28 2.98 -1.57
CA ILE A 30 -2.52 3.16 -2.34
C ILE A 30 -2.22 3.94 -3.61
N GLY A 31 -3.06 3.76 -4.64
CA GLY A 31 -3.05 4.57 -5.84
C GLY A 31 -4.40 4.51 -6.53
N PHE A 32 -4.64 5.42 -7.46
CA PHE A 32 -5.87 5.45 -8.23
C PHE A 32 -5.58 5.91 -9.66
N VAL A 33 -6.50 5.57 -10.56
CA VAL A 33 -6.50 6.03 -11.94
C VAL A 33 -7.94 6.40 -12.31
N ALA A 34 -8.09 7.45 -13.12
CA ALA A 34 -9.39 7.93 -13.54
C ALA A 34 -9.36 8.34 -15.01
N ASN A 35 -10.41 7.98 -15.74
CA ASN A 35 -10.62 8.49 -17.10
C ASN A 35 -11.41 9.80 -17.02
N ILE A 36 -10.73 10.93 -17.24
CA ILE A 36 -11.35 12.28 -17.16
C ILE A 36 -12.47 12.45 -18.21
N GLY A 37 -12.39 11.74 -19.33
CA GLY A 37 -13.43 11.73 -20.37
C GLY A 37 -14.59 10.77 -20.10
N ASN A 38 -14.65 10.14 -18.93
CA ASN A 38 -15.68 9.18 -18.53
C ASN A 38 -15.89 8.01 -19.53
N ARG A 39 -14.81 7.60 -20.23
CA ARG A 39 -14.88 6.48 -21.18
C ARG A 39 -14.59 5.16 -20.46
N LYS A 40 -15.55 4.24 -20.50
CA LYS A 40 -15.39 2.87 -20.01
C LYS A 40 -14.41 2.12 -20.90
N SER A 41 -13.42 1.45 -20.31
CA SER A 41 -12.46 0.61 -21.02
C SER A 41 -11.85 -0.41 -20.06
N HIS A 42 -11.44 -1.58 -20.55
CA HIS A 42 -10.67 -2.52 -19.73
C HIS A 42 -9.28 -1.99 -19.38
N GLY A 43 -8.70 -1.12 -20.23
CA GLY A 43 -7.37 -0.56 -19.99
C GLY A 43 -7.22 0.21 -18.67
N ILE A 44 -8.30 0.74 -18.09
CA ILE A 44 -8.25 1.36 -16.75
C ILE A 44 -8.04 0.32 -15.63
N VAL A 45 -8.53 -0.91 -15.83
CA VAL A 45 -8.30 -2.03 -14.90
C VAL A 45 -6.83 -2.47 -14.99
N ASP A 46 -6.30 -2.60 -16.20
CA ASP A 46 -4.88 -2.94 -16.42
C ASP A 46 -3.94 -1.92 -15.77
N GLN A 47 -4.25 -0.62 -15.90
CA GLN A 47 -3.53 0.46 -15.21
C GLN A 47 -3.62 0.33 -13.68
N GLY A 48 -4.78 -0.01 -13.13
CA GLY A 48 -4.95 -0.25 -11.69
C GLY A 48 -4.12 -1.43 -11.19
N LEU A 49 -4.08 -2.53 -11.96
CA LEU A 49 -3.22 -3.69 -11.64
C LEU A 49 -1.73 -3.34 -11.72
N GLN A 50 -1.33 -2.51 -12.69
CA GLN A 50 0.04 -2.01 -12.77
C GLN A 50 0.44 -1.17 -11.55
N ILE A 51 -0.48 -0.36 -11.02
CA ILE A 51 -0.26 0.37 -9.76
C ILE A 51 0.03 -0.62 -8.62
N LEU A 52 -0.79 -1.68 -8.47
CA LEU A 52 -0.56 -2.68 -7.42
C LEU A 52 0.79 -3.39 -7.56
N GLY A 53 1.19 -3.76 -8.79
CA GLY A 53 2.51 -4.35 -9.05
C GLY A 53 3.67 -3.39 -8.71
N ASN A 54 3.49 -2.09 -8.96
CA ASN A 54 4.48 -1.09 -8.57
C ASN A 54 4.58 -0.91 -7.04
N LEU A 55 3.52 -1.25 -6.29
CA LEU A 55 3.48 -1.17 -4.83
C LEU A 55 4.01 -2.43 -4.12
N THR A 56 4.38 -3.48 -4.85
CA THR A 56 4.86 -4.75 -4.26
C THR A 56 6.05 -4.58 -3.33
N HIS A 57 6.94 -3.62 -3.58
CA HIS A 57 8.09 -3.31 -2.71
C HIS A 57 7.70 -2.79 -1.32
N ARG A 58 6.42 -2.42 -1.13
CA ARG A 58 5.85 -2.01 0.16
C ARG A 58 5.05 -3.13 0.81
N GLY A 59 4.71 -4.19 0.08
CA GLY A 59 3.96 -5.32 0.61
C GLY A 59 4.76 -6.08 1.67
N ALA A 60 4.06 -6.60 2.68
CA ALA A 60 4.65 -7.60 3.55
C ALA A 60 4.97 -8.87 2.76
N VAL A 61 6.17 -9.41 2.96
CA VAL A 61 6.60 -10.69 2.39
C VAL A 61 6.84 -11.64 3.55
N GLY A 62 6.19 -12.80 3.51
CA GLY A 62 6.31 -13.85 4.53
C GLY A 62 7.49 -14.80 4.26
N ALA A 63 7.49 -15.94 4.95
CA ALA A 63 8.45 -17.02 4.69
C ALA A 63 8.27 -17.70 3.32
N ASP A 64 7.05 -17.65 2.78
CA ASP A 64 6.74 -18.07 1.41
C ASP A 64 6.82 -16.83 0.48
N PRO A 65 7.74 -16.81 -0.50
CA PRO A 65 7.86 -15.69 -1.44
C PRO A 65 6.65 -15.49 -2.34
N LEU A 66 5.73 -16.48 -2.42
CA LEU A 66 4.49 -16.39 -3.19
C LEU A 66 3.31 -15.88 -2.35
N ALA A 67 3.46 -15.78 -1.03
CA ALA A 67 2.42 -15.32 -0.13
C ALA A 67 2.60 -13.84 0.25
N GLY A 68 1.49 -13.11 0.31
CA GLY A 68 1.43 -11.75 0.83
C GLY A 68 0.14 -11.51 1.61
N ASP A 69 0.12 -10.46 2.42
CA ASP A 69 -1.00 -10.15 3.33
C ASP A 69 -2.30 -9.79 2.58
N GLY A 70 -2.19 -9.21 1.39
CA GLY A 70 -3.32 -8.93 0.52
C GLY A 70 -3.12 -7.71 -0.39
N ALA A 71 -3.81 -7.73 -1.53
CA ALA A 71 -3.93 -6.60 -2.44
C ALA A 71 -5.36 -6.59 -3.03
N GLY A 72 -5.86 -5.41 -3.39
CA GLY A 72 -7.21 -5.27 -3.92
C GLY A 72 -7.37 -4.02 -4.78
N ILE A 73 -8.37 -4.06 -5.66
CA ILE A 73 -8.77 -2.94 -6.50
C ILE A 73 -10.27 -2.72 -6.35
N LEU A 74 -10.68 -1.46 -6.24
CA LEU A 74 -12.08 -1.05 -6.31
C LEU A 74 -12.37 -0.51 -7.71
N ILE A 75 -13.37 -1.07 -8.38
CA ILE A 75 -13.81 -0.65 -9.72
C ILE A 75 -15.31 -0.36 -9.74
N GLN A 76 -15.78 0.33 -10.77
CA GLN A 76 -17.22 0.40 -11.05
C GLN A 76 -17.75 -0.99 -11.40
N THR A 77 -19.01 -1.28 -11.04
CA THR A 77 -19.66 -2.55 -11.36
C THR A 77 -19.60 -2.84 -12.87
N PRO A 78 -18.94 -3.94 -13.30
CA PRO A 78 -18.80 -4.27 -14.72
C PRO A 78 -20.06 -4.95 -15.26
N ASP A 79 -21.14 -4.17 -15.44
CA ASP A 79 -22.49 -4.64 -15.79
C ASP A 79 -22.51 -5.60 -17.00
N ALA A 80 -21.79 -5.26 -18.07
CA ALA A 80 -21.72 -6.10 -19.29
C ALA A 80 -21.07 -7.47 -19.04
N HIS A 81 -20.13 -7.58 -18.10
CA HIS A 81 -19.50 -8.85 -17.75
C HIS A 81 -20.38 -9.68 -16.81
N LEU A 82 -21.07 -9.04 -15.86
CA LEU A 82 -21.90 -9.73 -14.86
C LEU A 82 -23.24 -10.22 -15.40
N ARG A 83 -23.67 -9.76 -16.57
CA ARG A 83 -24.94 -10.17 -17.22
C ARG A 83 -24.77 -11.08 -18.43
N ALA A 84 -23.53 -11.41 -18.80
CA ALA A 84 -23.21 -12.26 -19.94
C ALA A 84 -23.54 -13.74 -19.70
#